data_AF-A0A813J7M8-F1
#
_entry.id   AF-A0A813J7M8-F1
#
_cell.length_a   1.000
_cell.length_b   1.000
_cell.length_c   1.000
_cell.angle_alpha   90.00
_cell.angle_beta   90.00
_cell.angle_gamma   90.00
#
_symmetry.space_group_name_H-M   'P 1'
#
loop_
_entity.id
_entity.type
_entity.pdbx_description
1 polymer ?
#
loop_
_entity_poly.entity_id
_entity_poly.type
_entity_poly.pdbx_seq_one_letter_code
_entity_poly.pdbx_strand_id
1 'polypeptide(L)'
;AARTIAEADVFLLCTGAGFSADSGLAIYADVAKVPAYAARGLEYRDLCQPFWLEQEPELFWGFWGQCYNDYRNTTPHPGYEILDRWAERRFRHSAIAEEIRRGLAADTEEAAEEDGTEEPYHVTDHAGGFFVFTSNVDAHHFDWFKAGEIRECHGNTEVYQCAMPSACTGVWRAPPDFAFEVDKASMLAPATTEVDQVPEESEDSPGAGSPSPKAETSGPEAPPRIGRVRGGGRVTMLRNMPALSSEEAALAGFTTNHPQCRKCGGAARPAILMFSDSSWQDVDSQQERWDAWGNAVEQLGQRQSSGTALRVAILEIGAGGNVVTVRGTSERCFKEFRDAGADVRLIRVNPDLPLGDGQEQQQLHNNNNNNNNITTTT
;
A
#
# COMPACT_ATOMS: atom_id res chain seq x y z
N ALA A 1 -17.56 16.05 9.65
CA ALA A 1 -16.28 15.73 8.98
C ALA A 1 -15.25 16.85 9.12
N ALA A 2 -15.34 17.97 8.38
CA ALA A 2 -14.29 19.00 8.37
C ALA A 2 -13.95 19.56 9.77
N ARG A 3 -14.97 19.91 10.57
CA ARG A 3 -14.79 20.35 11.96
C ARG A 3 -14.09 19.28 12.80
N THR A 4 -14.57 18.04 12.73
CA THR A 4 -14.01 16.89 13.43
C THR A 4 -12.52 16.71 13.16
N ILE A 5 -12.09 16.80 11.89
CA ILE A 5 -10.67 16.69 11.53
C ILE A 5 -9.91 17.92 12.03
N ALA A 6 -10.46 19.12 11.87
CA ALA A 6 -9.78 20.36 12.27
C ALA A 6 -9.57 20.48 13.79
N GLU A 7 -10.45 19.87 14.58
CA GLU A 7 -10.42 19.85 16.04
C GLU A 7 -9.75 18.59 16.60
N ALA A 8 -9.41 17.58 15.80
CA ALA A 8 -8.80 16.37 16.34
C ALA A 8 -7.39 16.62 16.90
N ASP A 9 -7.03 15.85 17.92
CA ASP A 9 -5.68 15.80 18.48
C ASP A 9 -4.85 14.70 17.81
N VAL A 10 -5.53 13.61 17.42
CA VAL A 10 -4.97 12.46 16.70
C VAL A 10 -5.78 12.18 15.43
N PHE A 11 -5.08 11.88 14.33
CA PHE A 11 -5.65 11.59 13.03
C PHE A 11 -5.14 10.26 12.48
N LEU A 12 -6.03 9.28 12.38
CA LEU A 12 -5.79 8.00 11.75
C LEU A 12 -6.38 8.00 10.34
N LEU A 13 -5.53 7.84 9.34
CA LEU A 13 -5.95 7.66 7.95
C LEU A 13 -6.01 6.17 7.62
N CYS A 14 -7.18 5.67 7.25
CA CYS A 14 -7.42 4.30 6.82
C CYS A 14 -7.76 4.27 5.33
N THR A 15 -6.95 3.67 4.46
CA THR A 15 -7.19 3.68 3.01
C THR A 15 -7.30 2.29 2.40
N GLY A 16 -8.26 2.11 1.51
CA GLY A 16 -8.39 0.93 0.64
C GLY A 16 -8.19 1.28 -0.84
N ALA A 17 -8.32 0.27 -1.71
CA ALA A 17 -7.97 0.41 -3.13
C ALA A 17 -8.73 1.54 -3.85
N GLY A 18 -9.94 1.86 -3.39
CA GLY A 18 -10.73 2.97 -3.93
C GLY A 18 -10.09 4.35 -3.73
N PHE A 19 -9.17 4.50 -2.77
CA PHE A 19 -8.41 5.75 -2.60
C PHE A 19 -7.44 5.97 -3.76
N SER A 20 -6.64 4.95 -4.11
CA SER A 20 -5.68 5.04 -5.21
C SER A 20 -6.32 4.96 -6.60
N ALA A 21 -7.58 4.54 -6.70
CA ALA A 21 -8.32 4.50 -7.97
C ALA A 21 -8.34 5.86 -8.68
N ASP A 22 -8.43 6.96 -7.91
CA ASP A 22 -8.43 8.33 -8.43
C ASP A 22 -7.09 8.74 -9.09
N SER A 23 -6.00 8.03 -8.78
CA SER A 23 -4.72 8.16 -9.49
C SER A 23 -4.79 7.57 -10.91
N GLY A 24 -5.87 6.87 -11.26
CA GLY A 24 -6.00 6.15 -12.52
C GLY A 24 -5.35 4.76 -12.47
N LEU A 25 -5.34 4.13 -11.29
CA LEU A 25 -4.96 2.73 -11.12
C LEU A 25 -6.17 1.83 -11.31
N ALA A 26 -5.94 0.65 -11.87
CA ALA A 26 -6.95 -0.38 -11.99
C ALA A 26 -7.32 -0.91 -10.60
N ILE A 27 -8.62 -1.04 -10.33
CA ILE A 27 -9.13 -1.72 -9.13
C ILE A 27 -9.65 -3.11 -9.50
N TYR A 28 -10.01 -3.90 -8.48
CA TYR A 28 -10.39 -5.32 -8.60
C TYR A 28 -11.28 -5.65 -9.81
N ALA A 29 -12.35 -4.88 -10.03
CA ALA A 29 -13.33 -5.13 -11.09
C ALA A 29 -12.80 -4.84 -12.52
N ASP A 30 -11.71 -4.08 -12.65
CA ASP A 30 -11.12 -3.72 -13.94
C ASP A 30 -10.10 -4.75 -14.43
N VAL A 31 -9.55 -5.56 -13.52
CA VAL A 31 -8.59 -6.61 -13.85
C VAL A 31 -9.21 -7.67 -14.76
N ALA A 32 -10.42 -8.12 -14.45
CA ALA A 32 -11.15 -9.11 -15.26
C ALA A 32 -11.49 -8.59 -16.67
N LYS A 33 -11.44 -7.28 -16.90
CA LYS A 33 -11.72 -6.67 -18.22
C LYS A 33 -10.49 -6.63 -19.13
N VAL A 34 -9.31 -7.03 -18.65
CA VAL A 34 -8.11 -7.14 -19.48
C VAL A 34 -8.30 -8.32 -20.45
N PRO A 35 -8.20 -8.12 -21.78
CA PRO A 35 -8.56 -9.16 -22.75
C PRO A 35 -7.83 -10.50 -22.56
N ALA A 36 -6.55 -10.46 -22.19
CA ALA A 36 -5.75 -11.65 -21.93
C ALA A 36 -6.29 -12.50 -20.78
N TYR A 37 -6.75 -11.87 -19.69
CA TYR A 37 -7.32 -12.55 -18.53
C TYR A 37 -8.77 -12.99 -18.79
N ALA A 38 -9.56 -12.12 -19.43
CA ALA A 38 -10.94 -12.41 -19.82
C ALA A 38 -11.03 -13.63 -20.76
N ALA A 39 -10.13 -13.74 -21.73
CA ALA A 39 -10.06 -14.88 -22.66
C ALA A 39 -9.77 -16.22 -21.94
N ARG A 40 -9.18 -16.16 -20.75
CA ARG A 40 -8.88 -17.30 -19.88
C ARG A 40 -9.91 -17.50 -18.76
N GLY A 41 -10.91 -16.62 -18.66
CA GLY A 41 -11.89 -16.62 -17.57
C GLY A 41 -11.28 -16.37 -16.19
N LEU A 42 -10.16 -15.66 -16.13
CA LEU A 42 -9.44 -15.36 -14.88
C LEU A 42 -9.93 -14.05 -14.28
N GLU A 43 -10.30 -14.09 -13.00
CA GLU A 43 -10.67 -12.93 -12.20
C GLU A 43 -9.49 -12.46 -11.32
N TYR A 44 -9.64 -11.29 -10.68
CA TYR A 44 -8.61 -10.76 -9.76
C TYR A 44 -8.19 -11.77 -8.68
N ARG A 45 -9.16 -12.47 -8.10
CA ARG A 45 -8.90 -13.47 -7.05
C ARG A 45 -8.05 -14.63 -7.57
N ASP A 46 -8.21 -14.99 -8.83
CA ASP A 46 -7.46 -16.08 -9.44
C ASP A 46 -6.02 -15.63 -9.69
N LEU A 47 -5.81 -14.45 -10.26
CA LEU A 47 -4.48 -13.91 -10.56
C LEU A 47 -3.64 -13.65 -9.30
N CYS A 48 -4.29 -13.27 -8.19
CA CYS A 48 -3.64 -13.05 -6.90
C CYS A 48 -3.50 -14.32 -6.05
N GLN A 49 -3.02 -15.41 -6.66
CA GLN A 49 -2.71 -16.67 -5.99
C GLN A 49 -1.21 -16.98 -6.11
N PRO A 50 -0.54 -17.40 -5.03
CA PRO A 50 0.90 -17.64 -5.05
C PRO A 50 1.31 -18.83 -5.92
N PHE A 51 0.42 -19.82 -6.14
CA PHE A 51 0.75 -21.03 -6.91
C PHE A 51 1.10 -20.75 -8.38
N TRP A 52 0.65 -19.63 -8.95
CA TRP A 52 0.97 -19.27 -10.33
C TRP A 52 2.47 -19.08 -10.55
N LEU A 53 3.21 -18.69 -9.53
CA LEU A 53 4.66 -18.56 -9.62
C LEU A 53 5.34 -19.88 -9.98
N GLU A 54 4.79 -21.01 -9.54
CA GLU A 54 5.31 -22.35 -9.87
C GLU A 54 4.68 -22.91 -11.15
N GLN A 55 3.36 -22.75 -11.32
CA GLN A 55 2.63 -23.38 -12.43
C GLN A 55 2.77 -22.64 -13.77
N GLU A 56 2.69 -21.31 -13.74
CA GLU A 56 2.78 -20.45 -14.92
C GLU A 56 3.50 -19.13 -14.56
N PRO A 57 4.83 -19.16 -14.33
CA PRO A 57 5.59 -17.99 -13.87
C PRO A 57 5.46 -16.78 -14.80
N GLU A 58 5.33 -16.99 -16.12
CA GLU A 58 5.12 -15.89 -17.06
C GLU A 58 3.78 -15.18 -16.86
N LEU A 59 2.72 -15.91 -16.47
CA LEU A 59 1.44 -15.30 -16.11
C LEU A 59 1.56 -14.54 -14.79
N PHE A 60 2.19 -15.14 -13.79
CA PHE A 60 2.39 -14.52 -12.48
C PHE A 60 3.13 -13.18 -12.61
N TRP A 61 4.27 -13.18 -13.31
CA TRP A 61 5.05 -11.97 -13.53
C TRP A 61 4.43 -11.04 -14.57
N GLY A 62 3.66 -11.56 -15.52
CA GLY A 62 2.88 -10.75 -16.44
C GLY A 62 1.82 -9.91 -15.71
N PHE A 63 1.20 -10.46 -14.67
CA PHE A 63 0.28 -9.72 -13.80
C PHE A 63 1.01 -8.84 -12.79
N TRP A 64 1.81 -9.42 -11.88
CA TRP A 64 2.45 -8.67 -10.80
C TRP A 64 3.53 -7.72 -11.29
N GLY A 65 4.29 -8.10 -12.31
CA GLY A 65 5.26 -7.23 -12.95
C GLY A 65 4.59 -6.06 -13.69
N GLN A 66 3.39 -6.26 -14.25
CA GLN A 66 2.64 -5.15 -14.81
C GLN A 66 2.06 -4.23 -13.73
N CYS A 67 1.53 -4.77 -12.63
CA CYS A 67 1.11 -3.98 -11.48
C CYS A 67 2.27 -3.12 -10.94
N TYR A 68 3.44 -3.72 -10.75
CA TYR A 68 4.66 -3.02 -10.35
C TYR A 68 4.98 -1.84 -11.28
N ASN A 69 5.03 -2.10 -12.60
CA ASN A 69 5.30 -1.08 -13.59
C ASN A 69 4.24 0.03 -13.57
N ASP A 70 2.95 -0.32 -13.50
CA ASP A 70 1.85 0.64 -13.48
C ASP A 70 1.88 1.51 -12.22
N TYR A 71 2.15 0.91 -11.05
CA TYR A 71 2.23 1.63 -9.79
C TYR A 71 3.41 2.60 -9.77
N ARG A 72 4.55 2.28 -10.39
CA ARG A 72 5.68 3.20 -10.56
C ARG A 72 5.41 4.32 -11.57
N ASN A 73 4.65 4.03 -12.62
CA ASN A 73 4.40 4.97 -13.72
C ASN A 73 3.16 5.86 -13.55
N THR A 74 2.38 5.67 -12.49
CA THR A 74 1.16 6.44 -12.23
C THR A 74 1.39 7.56 -11.23
N THR A 75 1.07 8.79 -11.62
CA THR A 75 1.11 9.93 -10.70
C THR A 75 0.03 9.80 -9.61
N PRO A 76 0.38 9.87 -8.32
CA PRO A 76 -0.61 9.88 -7.24
C PRO A 76 -1.56 11.08 -7.36
N HIS A 77 -2.86 10.87 -7.14
CA HIS A 77 -3.84 11.96 -7.19
C HIS A 77 -3.60 13.01 -6.08
N PRO A 78 -4.11 14.25 -6.22
CA PRO A 78 -3.87 15.33 -5.25
C PRO A 78 -4.37 15.08 -3.82
N GLY A 79 -5.16 14.03 -3.58
CA GLY A 79 -5.65 13.68 -2.24
C GLY A 79 -4.52 13.36 -1.26
N TYR A 80 -3.45 12.70 -1.74
CA TYR A 80 -2.26 12.45 -0.93
C TYR A 80 -1.62 13.75 -0.42
N GLU A 81 -1.40 14.73 -1.32
CA GLU A 81 -0.86 16.05 -0.94
C GLU A 81 -1.75 16.77 0.07
N ILE A 82 -3.08 16.71 -0.11
CA ILE A 82 -4.02 17.35 0.81
C ILE A 82 -3.87 16.76 2.22
N LEU A 83 -3.80 15.44 2.33
CA LEU A 83 -3.69 14.73 3.60
C LEU A 83 -2.32 14.97 4.26
N ASP A 84 -1.22 14.96 3.50
CA ASP A 84 0.11 15.29 4.04
C ASP A 84 0.16 16.72 4.57
N ARG A 85 -0.43 17.69 3.88
CA ARG A 85 -0.54 19.07 4.40
C ARG A 85 -1.38 19.16 5.67
N TRP A 86 -2.37 18.28 5.87
CA TRP A 86 -3.12 18.22 7.12
C TRP A 86 -2.28 17.63 8.25
N ALA A 87 -1.61 16.50 8.00
CA ALA A 87 -0.67 15.85 8.91
C ALA A 87 0.40 16.85 9.38
N GLU A 88 1.07 17.51 8.44
CA GLU A 88 2.13 18.46 8.70
C GLU A 88 1.67 19.66 9.55
N ARG A 89 0.54 20.27 9.20
CA ARG A 89 0.10 21.50 9.86
C ARG A 89 -0.50 21.30 11.25
N ARG A 90 -0.95 20.09 11.58
CA ARG A 90 -1.78 19.85 12.78
C ARG A 90 -1.32 18.70 13.66
N PHE A 91 -0.82 17.62 13.07
CA PHE A 91 -0.71 16.34 13.75
C PHE A 91 0.73 15.88 13.98
N ARG A 92 1.71 16.46 13.28
CA ARG A 92 3.14 16.12 13.46
C ARG A 92 3.85 16.89 14.57
N HIS A 93 3.39 18.10 14.88
CA HIS A 93 4.12 19.07 15.74
C HIS A 93 3.29 19.58 16.93
N SER A 94 2.16 18.96 17.22
CA SER A 94 1.33 19.35 18.38
C SER A 94 1.95 18.84 19.68
N ALA A 95 1.55 19.42 20.83
CA ALA A 95 1.99 18.91 22.13
C ALA A 95 1.60 17.44 22.35
N ILE A 96 0.45 17.03 21.82
CA ILE A 96 -0.02 15.64 21.83
C ILE A 96 0.88 14.76 20.97
N ALA A 97 1.29 15.22 19.79
CA ALA A 97 2.21 14.50 18.92
C ALA A 97 3.57 14.27 19.59
N GLU A 98 4.12 15.28 20.27
CA GLU A 98 5.36 15.15 21.04
C GLU A 98 5.21 14.20 22.23
N GLU A 99 4.07 14.21 22.91
CA GLU A 99 3.81 13.28 24.01
C GLU A 99 3.77 11.83 23.53
N ILE A 100 3.08 11.55 22.41
CA ILE A 100 3.05 10.23 21.77
C ILE A 100 4.47 9.82 21.38
N ARG A 101 5.21 10.69 20.67
CA ARG A 101 6.57 10.40 20.20
C ARG A 101 7.51 10.06 21.36
N ARG A 102 7.43 10.81 22.46
CA ARG A 102 8.23 10.56 23.67
C ARG A 102 7.89 9.22 24.32
N GLY A 103 6.60 8.84 24.35
CA GLY A 103 6.19 7.52 24.84
C GLY A 103 6.80 6.40 24.01
N LEU A 104 6.68 6.50 22.68
CA LEU A 104 7.23 5.50 21.75
C LEU A 104 8.75 5.37 21.85
N ALA A 105 9.46 6.49 22.01
CA ALA A 105 10.91 6.47 22.18
C ALA A 105 11.34 5.76 23.47
N ALA A 106 10.62 5.97 24.58
CA ALA A 106 10.91 5.29 25.84
C ALA A 106 10.70 3.78 25.75
N ASP A 107 9.61 3.34 25.12
CA ASP A 107 9.31 1.90 24.94
C ASP A 107 10.35 1.20 24.05
N THR A 108 10.92 1.91 23.07
CA THR A 108 11.94 1.36 22.15
C THR A 108 13.29 1.13 22.86
N GLU A 109 13.68 2.01 23.80
CA GLU A 109 14.90 1.83 24.59
C GLU A 109 14.84 0.58 25.50
N GLU A 110 13.64 0.17 25.90
CA GLU A 110 13.43 -1.01 26.76
C GLU A 110 13.39 -2.34 25.98
N ALA A 111 13.11 -2.31 24.67
CA ALA A 111 12.83 -3.48 23.84
C ALA A 111 14.00 -3.95 22.95
N ALA A 112 15.23 -3.47 23.19
CA ALA A 112 16.39 -3.71 22.33
C ALA A 112 16.90 -5.18 22.34
N GLU A 113 16.17 -6.08 21.69
CA GLU A 113 16.68 -7.36 21.19
C GLU A 113 16.50 -7.40 19.66
N GLU A 114 17.61 -7.42 18.92
CA GLU A 114 17.57 -7.61 17.46
C GLU A 114 17.36 -9.11 17.16
N ASP A 115 16.20 -9.50 16.62
CA ASP A 115 15.91 -10.87 16.17
C ASP A 115 16.70 -11.26 14.88
N GLY A 116 17.50 -10.35 14.33
CA GLY A 116 18.33 -10.62 13.14
C GLY A 116 17.52 -10.91 11.87
N THR A 117 16.20 -10.74 11.91
CA THR A 117 15.31 -10.77 10.76
C THR A 117 15.64 -9.62 9.82
N GLU A 118 15.75 -9.95 8.53
CA GLU A 118 16.07 -8.97 7.50
C GLU A 118 14.82 -8.17 7.15
N GLU A 119 14.88 -6.87 7.41
CA GLU A 119 13.84 -5.89 7.12
C GLU A 119 14.19 -5.06 5.88
N PRO A 120 13.19 -4.52 5.16
CA PRO A 120 13.42 -3.86 3.88
C PRO A 120 14.03 -2.45 4.01
N TYR A 121 13.90 -1.83 5.18
CA TYR A 121 14.44 -0.52 5.51
C TYR A 121 14.37 -0.27 7.02
N HIS A 122 15.24 0.60 7.53
CA HIS A 122 15.26 0.98 8.94
C HIS A 122 14.66 2.37 9.17
N VAL A 123 13.79 2.52 10.17
CA VAL A 123 13.14 3.78 10.54
C VAL A 123 13.64 4.22 11.92
N THR A 124 14.19 5.43 12.01
CA THR A 124 14.70 6.00 13.28
C THR A 124 13.71 6.94 13.97
N ASP A 125 12.74 7.48 13.23
CA ASP A 125 11.76 8.44 13.75
C ASP A 125 10.48 7.72 14.19
N HIS A 126 9.86 8.24 15.26
CA HIS A 126 8.56 7.75 15.73
C HIS A 126 7.40 8.64 15.26
N ALA A 127 6.26 8.02 15.00
CA ALA A 127 5.01 8.72 14.70
C ALA A 127 4.56 9.63 15.85
N GLY A 128 3.71 10.61 15.50
CA GLY A 128 3.09 11.54 16.45
C GLY A 128 1.57 11.38 16.46
N GLY A 129 0.86 12.50 16.33
CA GLY A 129 -0.61 12.51 16.25
C GLY A 129 -1.16 12.06 14.89
N PHE A 130 -0.35 11.52 13.98
CA PHE A 130 -0.76 11.06 12.66
C PHE A 130 -0.23 9.65 12.38
N PHE A 131 -1.08 8.80 11.79
CA PHE A 131 -0.70 7.49 11.29
C PHE A 131 -1.58 7.09 10.10
N VAL A 132 -1.03 6.24 9.22
CA VAL A 132 -1.70 5.66 8.06
C VAL A 132 -1.76 4.15 8.21
N PHE A 133 -2.96 3.60 8.04
CA PHE A 133 -3.20 2.17 7.86
C PHE A 133 -3.79 1.95 6.47
N THR A 134 -3.16 1.13 5.63
CA THR A 134 -3.62 0.92 4.27
C THR A 134 -3.56 -0.55 3.86
N SER A 135 -4.52 -0.98 3.05
CA SER A 135 -4.47 -2.26 2.34
C SER A 135 -3.92 -2.13 0.92
N ASN A 136 -3.50 -0.93 0.51
CA ASN A 136 -3.02 -0.70 -0.84
C ASN A 136 -1.60 -1.22 -0.97
N VAL A 137 -1.31 -1.86 -2.10
CA VAL A 137 -0.02 -2.50 -2.38
C VAL A 137 0.84 -1.70 -3.37
N ASP A 138 0.41 -0.46 -3.69
CA ASP A 138 1.01 0.41 -4.71
C ASP A 138 2.21 1.25 -4.21
N ALA A 139 2.42 1.27 -2.89
CA ALA A 139 3.43 2.08 -2.20
C ALA A 139 3.34 3.60 -2.47
N HIS A 140 2.21 4.13 -2.96
CA HIS A 140 2.02 5.58 -3.19
C HIS A 140 2.05 6.39 -1.89
N HIS A 141 1.73 5.75 -0.75
CA HIS A 141 1.80 6.38 0.57
C HIS A 141 3.23 6.84 0.92
N PHE A 142 4.27 6.11 0.50
CA PHE A 142 5.67 6.50 0.71
C PHE A 142 6.12 7.70 -0.13
N ASP A 143 5.33 8.13 -1.11
CA ASP A 143 5.60 9.39 -1.82
C ASP A 143 5.27 10.59 -0.94
N TRP A 144 4.47 10.43 0.11
CA TRP A 144 3.88 11.56 0.84
C TRP A 144 4.06 11.48 2.35
N PHE A 145 3.89 10.31 2.95
CA PHE A 145 3.94 10.12 4.40
C PHE A 145 5.26 9.49 4.84
N LYS A 146 5.70 9.80 6.07
CA LYS A 146 6.97 9.28 6.61
C LYS A 146 6.85 7.76 6.84
N ALA A 147 7.90 6.98 6.58
CA ALA A 147 7.87 5.52 6.79
C ALA A 147 7.47 5.09 8.21
N GLY A 148 7.80 5.90 9.23
CA GLY A 148 7.39 5.66 10.62
C GLY A 148 5.90 5.87 10.90
N GLU A 149 5.15 6.46 9.96
CA GLU A 149 3.72 6.77 10.06
C GLU A 149 2.86 5.81 9.20
N ILE A 150 3.42 4.74 8.63
CA ILE A 150 2.74 3.89 7.64
C ILE A 150 2.70 2.44 8.10
N ARG A 151 1.50 1.84 7.98
CA ARG A 151 1.25 0.40 8.03
C ARG A 151 0.53 -0.05 6.76
N GLU A 152 1.21 -0.78 5.90
CA GLU A 152 0.66 -1.47 4.72
C GLU A 152 0.33 -2.92 5.10
N CYS A 153 -0.92 -3.18 5.48
CA CYS A 153 -1.32 -4.45 6.10
C CYS A 153 -1.30 -5.67 5.18
N HIS A 154 -1.10 -5.47 3.87
CA HIS A 154 -1.00 -6.53 2.87
C HIS A 154 0.36 -6.51 2.15
N GLY A 155 1.34 -5.75 2.67
CA GLY A 155 2.61 -5.50 1.99
C GLY A 155 2.46 -4.63 0.74
N ASN A 156 3.45 -4.65 -0.15
CA ASN A 156 3.46 -3.81 -1.36
C ASN A 156 4.32 -4.42 -2.48
N THR A 157 4.26 -3.83 -3.69
CA THR A 157 5.04 -4.28 -4.85
C THR A 157 6.53 -3.90 -4.81
N GLU A 158 6.96 -3.07 -3.88
CA GLU A 158 8.34 -2.58 -3.73
C GLU A 158 9.18 -3.42 -2.77
N VAL A 159 8.56 -4.34 -2.03
CA VAL A 159 9.19 -5.26 -1.08
C VAL A 159 8.98 -6.70 -1.57
N TYR A 160 10.01 -7.53 -1.43
CA TYR A 160 10.10 -8.88 -1.97
C TYR A 160 10.52 -9.87 -0.89
N GLN A 161 10.13 -11.11 -1.10
CA GLN A 161 10.44 -12.25 -0.23
C GLN A 161 10.81 -13.48 -1.06
N CYS A 162 11.42 -14.48 -0.40
CA CYS A 162 11.57 -15.81 -0.97
C CYS A 162 10.19 -16.45 -1.22
N ALA A 163 10.04 -17.18 -2.33
CA ALA A 163 8.84 -17.97 -2.61
C ALA A 163 8.72 -19.24 -1.74
N MET A 164 9.81 -19.65 -1.08
CA MET A 164 9.84 -20.72 -0.10
C MET A 164 10.33 -20.19 1.26
N PRO A 165 9.45 -19.63 2.10
CA PRO A 165 9.83 -19.02 3.38
C PRO A 165 10.41 -20.02 4.38
N SER A 166 9.96 -21.28 4.30
CA SER A 166 10.52 -22.38 5.09
C SER A 166 12.02 -22.57 4.86
N ALA A 167 12.56 -22.06 3.74
CA ALA A 167 13.98 -22.07 3.43
C ALA A 167 14.68 -20.73 3.72
N CYS A 168 13.99 -19.59 3.60
CA CYS A 168 14.58 -18.26 3.77
C CYS A 168 13.57 -17.28 4.38
N THR A 169 13.94 -16.67 5.51
CA THR A 169 13.16 -15.62 6.16
C THR A 169 13.66 -14.22 5.80
N GLY A 170 12.81 -13.22 6.02
CA GLY A 170 13.08 -11.81 5.79
C GLY A 170 12.63 -11.32 4.42
N VAL A 171 12.55 -10.00 4.31
CA VAL A 171 12.06 -9.27 3.15
C VAL A 171 13.03 -8.15 2.76
N TRP A 172 13.10 -7.83 1.47
CA TRP A 172 14.03 -6.82 0.95
C TRP A 172 13.37 -5.97 -0.12
N ARG A 173 13.94 -4.80 -0.41
CA ARG A 173 13.37 -3.89 -1.42
C ARG A 173 13.82 -4.23 -2.84
N ALA A 174 12.95 -3.92 -3.80
CA ALA A 174 13.30 -3.87 -5.21
C ALA A 174 14.20 -2.66 -5.53
N PRO A 175 15.11 -2.76 -6.53
CA PRO A 175 15.88 -1.63 -7.00
C PRO A 175 15.01 -0.50 -7.57
N PRO A 176 15.39 0.77 -7.40
CA PRO A 176 14.61 1.91 -7.88
C PRO A 176 14.52 1.97 -9.41
N ASP A 177 15.52 1.45 -10.13
CA ASP A 177 15.62 1.57 -11.59
C ASP A 177 15.18 0.31 -12.35
N PHE A 178 14.63 -0.68 -11.64
CA PHE A 178 14.11 -1.90 -12.26
C PHE A 178 12.70 -1.69 -12.87
N ALA A 179 12.43 -2.39 -13.97
CA ALA A 179 11.11 -2.51 -14.57
C ALA A 179 10.95 -3.90 -15.20
N PHE A 180 9.75 -4.47 -15.12
CA PHE A 180 9.47 -5.77 -15.75
C PHE A 180 9.22 -5.61 -17.25
N GLU A 181 9.71 -6.56 -18.04
CA GLU A 181 9.31 -6.74 -19.42
C GLU A 181 8.02 -7.57 -19.48
N VAL A 182 6.93 -6.93 -19.89
CA VAL A 182 5.61 -7.56 -20.01
C VAL A 182 5.09 -7.34 -21.42
N ASP A 183 4.72 -8.44 -22.09
CA ASP A 183 3.99 -8.38 -23.35
C ASP A 183 2.56 -7.88 -23.07
N LYS A 184 2.22 -6.68 -23.55
CA LYS A 184 0.94 -6.02 -23.24
C LYS A 184 -0.28 -6.69 -23.86
N ALA A 185 -0.09 -7.55 -24.86
CA ALA A 185 -1.19 -8.20 -25.57
C ALA A 185 -1.59 -9.50 -24.87
N SER A 186 -0.60 -10.31 -24.51
CA SER A 186 -0.76 -11.59 -23.81
C SER A 186 -0.77 -11.45 -22.29
N MET A 187 -0.26 -10.33 -21.76
CA MET A 187 -0.04 -10.09 -20.33
C MET A 187 0.83 -11.17 -19.68
N LEU A 188 1.81 -11.65 -20.42
CA LEU A 188 2.85 -12.57 -19.97
C LEU A 188 4.19 -11.84 -19.88
N ALA A 189 5.00 -12.22 -18.89
CA ALA A 189 6.37 -11.74 -18.74
C ALA A 189 7.33 -12.91 -18.99
N PRO A 190 8.02 -12.96 -20.14
CA PRO A 190 8.94 -14.07 -20.44
C PRO A 190 10.13 -14.06 -19.48
N ALA A 191 10.67 -15.24 -19.17
CA ALA A 191 11.94 -15.33 -18.46
C ALA A 191 13.08 -14.83 -19.37
N THR A 192 13.84 -13.83 -18.91
CA THR A 192 15.06 -13.39 -19.61
C THR A 192 16.29 -13.91 -18.88
N THR A 193 17.39 -14.12 -19.60
CA THR A 193 18.62 -14.69 -19.03
C THR A 193 19.55 -13.64 -18.41
N GLU A 194 19.36 -12.35 -18.69
CA GLU A 194 20.08 -11.22 -18.07
C GLU A 194 19.36 -9.93 -18.50
N VAL A 195 19.15 -8.97 -17.58
CA VAL A 195 18.80 -7.60 -17.97
C VAL A 195 20.09 -6.97 -18.52
N ASP A 196 20.11 -6.59 -19.80
CA ASP A 196 21.25 -5.87 -20.37
C ASP A 196 21.56 -4.67 -19.46
N GLN A 197 22.71 -4.71 -18.76
CA GLN A 197 23.21 -3.53 -18.08
C GLN A 197 23.36 -2.43 -19.14
N VAL A 198 22.77 -1.28 -18.86
CA VAL A 198 22.92 -0.07 -19.69
C VAL A 198 24.40 0.08 -20.03
N PRO A 199 24.80 0.15 -21.32
CA PRO A 199 26.21 0.30 -21.66
C PRO A 199 26.73 1.60 -21.02
N GLU A 200 27.88 1.53 -20.34
CA GLU A 200 28.62 2.72 -19.92
C GLU A 200 28.66 3.71 -21.10
N GLU A 201 28.20 4.94 -20.87
CA GLU A 201 28.24 6.01 -21.84
C GLU A 201 29.68 6.20 -22.31
N SER A 202 29.97 5.78 -23.55
CA SER A 202 31.15 6.28 -24.25
C SER A 202 30.89 7.73 -24.60
N GLU A 203 31.73 8.61 -24.06
CA GLU A 203 31.78 10.04 -24.37
C GLU A 203 32.09 10.24 -25.87
N ASP A 204 31.06 10.26 -26.71
CA ASP A 204 31.01 11.04 -27.95
C ASP A 204 29.71 10.71 -28.73
N SER A 205 28.61 11.40 -28.43
CA SER A 205 27.57 11.82 -29.41
C SER A 205 26.40 12.56 -28.73
N PRO A 206 25.81 13.61 -29.34
CA PRO A 206 24.79 14.41 -28.69
C PRO A 206 23.38 13.81 -28.88
N GLY A 207 22.71 13.54 -27.75
CA GLY A 207 21.26 13.66 -27.60
C GLY A 207 20.37 12.58 -28.23
N ALA A 208 20.09 11.51 -27.48
CA ALA A 208 18.85 10.74 -27.60
C ALA A 208 18.53 10.08 -26.24
N GLY A 209 17.38 10.43 -25.65
CA GLY A 209 16.98 9.95 -24.33
C GLY A 209 16.67 8.46 -24.28
N SER A 210 17.00 7.83 -23.15
CA SER A 210 16.73 6.43 -22.83
C SER A 210 15.24 6.09 -22.96
N PRO A 211 14.87 4.95 -23.59
CA PRO A 211 13.49 4.53 -23.67
C PRO A 211 13.13 3.72 -22.41
N SER A 212 12.60 4.37 -21.38
CA SER A 212 11.69 3.66 -20.47
C SER A 212 10.49 3.17 -21.29
N PRO A 213 9.99 1.94 -21.12
CA PRO A 213 8.78 1.49 -21.80
C PRO A 213 7.63 2.39 -21.34
N LYS A 214 7.24 3.34 -22.20
CA LYS A 214 6.16 4.29 -21.91
C LYS A 214 4.88 3.51 -21.74
N ALA A 215 4.29 3.56 -20.54
CA ALA A 215 2.93 3.09 -20.32
C ALA A 215 2.01 3.75 -21.37
N GLU A 216 1.11 2.98 -21.99
CA GLU A 216 0.09 3.56 -22.85
C GLU A 216 -0.82 4.44 -21.98
N THR A 217 -0.62 5.75 -22.07
CA THR A 217 -1.41 6.73 -21.34
C THR A 217 -2.83 6.73 -21.89
N SER A 218 -3.84 6.51 -21.05
CA SER A 218 -5.22 6.78 -21.44
C SER A 218 -5.47 8.28 -21.55
N GLY A 219 -6.24 8.69 -22.56
CA GLY A 219 -6.92 9.99 -22.53
C GLY A 219 -7.95 10.03 -21.40
N PRO A 220 -8.43 11.21 -20.99
CA PRO A 220 -9.29 11.40 -19.81
C PRO A 220 -10.63 10.64 -19.81
N GLU A 221 -11.02 9.99 -20.91
CA GLU A 221 -12.33 9.34 -21.09
C GLU A 221 -12.32 7.80 -20.96
N ALA A 222 -11.16 7.12 -20.96
CA ALA A 222 -11.11 5.66 -20.86
C ALA A 222 -10.81 5.19 -19.43
N PRO A 223 -11.54 4.21 -18.86
CA PRO A 223 -11.31 3.72 -17.51
C PRO A 223 -9.91 3.09 -17.39
N PRO A 224 -9.22 3.30 -16.26
CA PRO A 224 -7.91 2.72 -16.02
C PRO A 224 -7.99 1.19 -15.97
N ARG A 225 -6.98 0.53 -16.51
CA ARG A 225 -6.81 -0.94 -16.44
C ARG A 225 -5.34 -1.28 -16.36
N ILE A 226 -5.02 -2.49 -15.92
CA ILE A 226 -3.64 -2.97 -15.89
C ILE A 226 -3.05 -2.88 -17.31
N GLY A 227 -1.85 -2.31 -17.42
CA GLY A 227 -1.17 -1.99 -18.69
C GLY A 227 -1.55 -0.65 -19.32
N ARG A 228 -2.53 0.08 -18.75
CA ARG A 228 -3.04 1.36 -19.28
C ARG A 228 -3.54 2.27 -18.17
N VAL A 229 -2.61 3.02 -17.58
CA VAL A 229 -2.85 3.98 -16.50
C VAL A 229 -2.92 5.42 -17.02
N ARG A 230 -3.36 6.36 -16.16
CA ARG A 230 -3.40 7.80 -16.47
C ARG A 230 -2.01 8.40 -16.75
N GLY A 231 -0.95 7.70 -16.34
CA GLY A 231 0.46 8.06 -16.58
C GLY A 231 0.92 9.27 -15.79
N GLY A 232 1.99 9.91 -16.25
CA GLY A 232 2.61 11.08 -15.61
C GLY A 232 3.82 10.79 -14.72
N GLY A 233 4.04 9.51 -14.38
CA GLY A 233 5.17 9.05 -13.57
C GLY A 233 5.11 9.48 -12.09
N ARG A 234 6.01 8.92 -11.29
CA ARG A 234 6.20 9.28 -9.87
C ARG A 234 7.48 10.08 -9.69
N VAL A 235 7.37 11.41 -9.77
CA VAL A 235 8.52 12.34 -9.69
C VAL A 235 9.29 12.20 -8.37
N THR A 236 8.59 11.90 -7.27
CA THR A 236 9.22 11.70 -5.95
C THR A 236 8.91 10.30 -5.41
N MET A 237 9.04 9.29 -6.27
CA MET A 237 8.80 7.89 -5.95
C MET A 237 9.54 7.47 -4.68
N LEU A 238 8.80 6.96 -3.71
CA LEU A 238 9.29 6.40 -2.45
C LEU A 238 10.18 7.35 -1.64
N ARG A 239 10.03 8.68 -1.78
CA ARG A 239 10.91 9.66 -1.12
C ARG A 239 10.97 9.53 0.41
N ASN A 240 9.94 8.94 1.03
CA ASN A 240 9.88 8.71 2.46
C ASN A 240 10.19 7.26 2.88
N MET A 241 10.49 6.36 1.94
CA MET A 241 11.00 5.03 2.25
C MET A 241 12.54 5.10 2.30
N PRO A 242 13.18 4.84 3.45
CA PRO A 242 14.63 5.00 3.63
C PRO A 242 15.43 4.31 2.54
N ALA A 243 16.30 5.05 1.84
CA ALA A 243 16.99 4.60 0.64
C ALA A 243 17.85 3.35 0.89
N LEU A 244 17.91 2.49 -0.12
CA LEU A 244 18.86 1.37 -0.14
C LEU A 244 20.28 1.89 -0.27
N SER A 245 21.23 1.23 0.39
CA SER A 245 22.63 1.33 0.01
C SER A 245 22.85 0.75 -1.40
N SER A 246 23.92 1.20 -2.07
CA SER A 246 24.27 0.70 -3.41
C SER A 246 24.53 -0.81 -3.42
N GLU A 247 25.06 -1.35 -2.32
CA GLU A 247 25.32 -2.78 -2.17
C GLU A 247 24.01 -3.58 -2.05
N GLU A 248 23.06 -3.12 -1.24
CA GLU A 248 21.75 -3.78 -1.11
C GLU A 248 20.96 -3.77 -2.41
N ALA A 249 21.01 -2.67 -3.16
CA ALA A 249 20.37 -2.57 -4.47
C ALA A 249 20.98 -3.56 -5.47
N ALA A 250 22.31 -3.73 -5.47
CA ALA A 250 23.01 -4.68 -6.33
C ALA A 250 22.72 -6.15 -5.97
N LEU A 251 22.45 -6.44 -4.70
CA LEU A 251 22.16 -7.78 -4.19
C LEU A 251 20.65 -8.13 -4.17
N ALA A 252 19.77 -7.30 -4.73
CA ALA A 252 18.32 -7.46 -4.59
C ALA A 252 17.71 -8.62 -5.39
N GLY A 253 18.49 -9.35 -6.20
CA GLY A 253 17.99 -10.50 -6.97
C GLY A 253 17.18 -10.16 -8.22
N PHE A 254 17.33 -8.94 -8.75
CA PHE A 254 16.66 -8.42 -9.94
C PHE A 254 17.57 -8.40 -11.17
N THR A 255 18.30 -9.50 -11.41
CA THR A 255 19.23 -9.65 -12.54
C THR A 255 18.56 -10.19 -13.80
N THR A 256 17.33 -10.67 -13.69
CA THR A 256 16.50 -11.18 -14.79
C THR A 256 15.09 -10.60 -14.67
N ASN A 257 14.26 -10.81 -15.69
CA ASN A 257 12.85 -10.42 -15.64
C ASN A 257 12.04 -11.18 -14.57
N HIS A 258 12.56 -12.29 -14.04
CA HIS A 258 11.92 -13.09 -12.97
C HIS A 258 12.81 -13.07 -11.71
N PRO A 259 12.52 -12.19 -10.74
CA PRO A 259 13.33 -12.01 -9.55
C PRO A 259 13.65 -13.30 -8.79
N GLN A 260 14.87 -13.37 -8.27
CA GLN A 260 15.39 -14.48 -7.50
C GLN A 260 15.66 -14.10 -6.06
N CYS A 261 15.55 -15.07 -5.15
CA CYS A 261 15.87 -14.91 -3.76
C CYS A 261 17.38 -14.71 -3.60
N ARG A 262 17.78 -13.60 -2.98
CA ARG A 262 19.19 -13.25 -2.76
C ARG A 262 19.94 -14.22 -1.82
N LYS A 263 19.21 -15.04 -1.06
CA LYS A 263 19.78 -16.02 -0.11
C LYS A 263 19.97 -17.41 -0.73
N CYS A 264 18.94 -17.96 -1.37
CA CYS A 264 18.98 -19.34 -1.90
C CYS A 264 19.04 -19.44 -3.43
N GLY A 265 18.89 -18.33 -4.16
CA GLY A 265 18.82 -18.31 -5.63
C GLY A 265 17.52 -18.86 -6.22
N GLY A 266 16.57 -19.32 -5.38
CA GLY A 266 15.23 -19.76 -5.82
C GLY A 266 14.36 -18.60 -6.28
N ALA A 267 13.10 -18.86 -6.65
CA ALA A 267 12.18 -17.79 -7.04
C ALA A 267 11.94 -16.81 -5.88
N ALA A 268 11.97 -15.51 -6.17
CA ALA A 268 11.42 -14.48 -5.29
C ALA A 268 10.01 -14.10 -5.75
N ARG A 269 9.30 -13.36 -4.91
CA ARG A 269 7.97 -12.79 -5.20
C ARG A 269 7.78 -11.49 -4.44
N PRO A 270 6.90 -10.60 -4.90
CA PRO A 270 6.49 -9.46 -4.08
C PRO A 270 5.98 -9.96 -2.73
N ALA A 271 6.38 -9.31 -1.65
CA ALA A 271 5.93 -9.56 -0.29
C ALA A 271 4.54 -8.99 -0.08
N ILE A 272 3.58 -9.51 -0.86
CA ILE A 272 2.17 -9.13 -0.84
C ILE A 272 1.37 -10.30 -0.30
N LEU A 273 0.47 -10.04 0.64
CA LEU A 273 -0.47 -11.03 1.15
C LEU A 273 -1.49 -11.39 0.06
N MET A 274 -1.18 -12.46 -0.69
CA MET A 274 -2.04 -13.00 -1.73
C MET A 274 -3.15 -13.87 -1.15
N PHE A 275 -4.17 -14.18 -1.95
CA PHE A 275 -5.22 -15.08 -1.47
C PHE A 275 -4.65 -16.47 -1.22
N SER A 276 -5.09 -17.09 -0.12
CA SER A 276 -4.67 -18.44 0.31
C SER A 276 -3.16 -18.58 0.56
N ASP A 277 -2.46 -17.47 0.83
CA ASP A 277 -1.01 -17.47 1.01
C ASP A 277 -0.61 -17.69 2.46
N SER A 278 -0.20 -18.92 2.79
CA SER A 278 0.36 -19.28 4.10
C SER A 278 1.86 -18.98 4.23
N SER A 279 2.48 -18.50 3.16
CA SER A 279 3.91 -18.27 3.01
C SER A 279 4.27 -16.79 2.98
N TRP A 280 3.28 -15.89 3.08
CA TRP A 280 3.55 -14.46 3.13
C TRP A 280 4.35 -14.09 4.39
N GLN A 281 5.35 -13.24 4.20
CA GLN A 281 6.14 -12.63 5.27
C GLN A 281 5.80 -11.15 5.32
N ASP A 282 5.40 -10.67 6.49
CA ASP A 282 5.07 -9.27 6.71
C ASP A 282 6.36 -8.44 6.86
N VAL A 283 6.20 -7.12 6.89
CA VAL A 283 7.24 -6.20 7.35
C VAL A 283 7.02 -6.00 8.84
N ASP A 284 7.68 -6.81 9.67
CA ASP A 284 7.38 -6.93 11.11
C ASP A 284 7.55 -5.58 11.80
N SER A 285 8.57 -4.81 11.40
CA SER A 285 8.81 -3.48 11.95
C SER A 285 7.65 -2.50 11.70
N GLN A 286 6.89 -2.65 10.61
CA GLN A 286 5.68 -1.84 10.39
C GLN A 286 4.55 -2.23 11.37
N GLN A 287 4.38 -3.52 11.61
CA GLN A 287 3.38 -4.03 12.54
C GLN A 287 3.68 -3.58 13.98
N GLU A 288 4.93 -3.69 14.41
CA GLU A 288 5.38 -3.23 15.72
C GLU A 288 5.14 -1.73 15.92
N ARG A 289 5.52 -0.89 14.94
CA ARG A 289 5.27 0.56 15.01
C ARG A 289 3.78 0.89 15.07
N TRP A 290 2.95 0.15 14.33
CA TRP A 290 1.50 0.29 14.36
C TRP A 290 0.92 -0.05 15.73
N ASP A 291 1.31 -1.19 16.31
CA ASP A 291 0.82 -1.64 17.61
C ASP A 291 1.29 -0.70 18.73
N ALA A 292 2.56 -0.31 18.72
CA ALA A 292 3.12 0.65 19.67
C ALA A 292 2.39 2.00 19.60
N TRP A 293 2.15 2.51 18.39
CA TRP A 293 1.41 3.76 18.20
C TRP A 293 -0.03 3.67 18.70
N GLY A 294 -0.75 2.59 18.38
CA GLY A 294 -2.12 2.35 18.86
C GLY A 294 -2.17 2.31 20.39
N ASN A 295 -1.26 1.57 21.01
CA ASN A 295 -1.12 1.49 22.46
C ASN A 295 -0.84 2.87 23.09
N ALA A 296 0.04 3.69 22.49
CA ALA A 296 0.34 5.02 22.98
C ALA A 296 -0.90 5.95 22.93
N VAL A 297 -1.72 5.85 21.88
CA VAL A 297 -2.99 6.59 21.77
C VAL A 297 -3.99 6.15 22.84
N GLU A 298 -4.13 4.84 23.08
CA GLU A 298 -5.00 4.30 24.14
C GLU A 298 -4.57 4.77 25.53
N GLN A 299 -3.28 4.65 25.85
CA GLN A 299 -2.75 5.09 27.14
C GLN A 299 -2.97 6.59 27.36
N LEU A 300 -2.83 7.42 26.31
CA LEU A 300 -3.11 8.84 26.39
C LEU A 300 -4.59 9.13 26.63
N GLY A 301 -5.48 8.40 25.95
CA GLY A 301 -6.93 8.46 26.20
C GLY A 301 -7.27 8.14 27.67
N GLN A 302 -6.66 7.11 28.22
CA GLN A 302 -6.89 6.68 29.61
C GLN A 302 -6.45 7.76 30.61
N ARG A 303 -5.29 8.39 30.39
CA ARG A 303 -4.80 9.48 31.25
C ARG A 303 -5.69 10.72 31.19
N GLN A 304 -6.28 11.01 30.03
CA GLN A 304 -7.11 12.19 29.81
C GLN A 304 -8.61 11.97 30.14
N SER A 305 -9.00 10.76 30.53
CA SER A 305 -10.39 10.39 30.86
C SER A 305 -11.05 11.22 31.98
N SER A 306 -10.24 11.87 32.83
CA SER A 306 -10.71 12.73 33.93
C SER A 306 -10.62 14.24 33.63
N GLY A 307 -10.13 14.62 32.44
CA GLY A 307 -9.89 16.00 32.02
C GLY A 307 -10.59 16.33 30.69
N THR A 308 -9.89 17.04 29.80
CA THR A 308 -10.36 17.22 28.42
C THR A 308 -10.06 15.92 27.66
N ALA A 309 -11.08 15.24 27.16
CA ALA A 309 -10.91 13.98 26.44
C ALA A 309 -10.05 14.16 25.18
N LEU A 310 -9.17 13.18 24.91
CA LEU A 310 -8.39 13.11 23.69
C LEU A 310 -9.33 12.98 22.48
N ARG A 311 -9.22 13.85 21.48
CA ARG A 311 -10.07 13.80 20.29
C ARG A 311 -9.37 13.04 19.17
N VAL A 312 -9.99 11.95 18.71
CA VAL A 312 -9.44 11.09 17.66
C VAL A 312 -10.35 11.12 16.43
N ALA A 313 -9.81 11.53 15.29
CA ALA A 313 -10.48 11.41 14.01
C ALA A 313 -9.91 10.21 13.24
N ILE A 314 -10.78 9.26 12.89
CA ILE A 314 -10.45 8.16 11.99
C ILE A 314 -11.11 8.45 10.65
N LEU A 315 -10.31 8.57 9.59
CA LEU A 315 -10.80 8.80 8.23
C LEU A 315 -10.57 7.56 7.39
N GLU A 316 -11.64 6.85 7.06
CA GLU A 316 -11.65 5.69 6.17
C GLU A 316 -12.02 6.14 4.74
N ILE A 317 -11.14 5.89 3.77
CA ILE A 317 -11.34 6.29 2.37
C ILE A 317 -11.16 5.10 1.44
N GLY A 318 -12.14 4.87 0.56
CA GLY A 318 -12.02 3.87 -0.51
C GLY A 318 -11.92 2.41 -0.03
N ALA A 319 -12.32 2.11 1.20
CA ALA A 319 -12.37 0.76 1.74
C ALA A 319 -13.63 0.01 1.25
N GLY A 320 -13.47 -0.92 0.30
CA GLY A 320 -14.59 -1.68 -0.28
C GLY A 320 -15.12 -2.82 0.62
N GLY A 321 -16.03 -3.63 0.07
CA GLY A 321 -16.56 -4.85 0.70
C GLY A 321 -15.84 -6.14 0.31
N ASN A 322 -15.03 -6.13 -0.75
CA ASN A 322 -14.34 -7.32 -1.26
C ASN A 322 -13.19 -7.78 -0.35
N VAL A 323 -12.48 -6.81 0.24
CA VAL A 323 -11.43 -7.03 1.24
C VAL A 323 -11.72 -6.07 2.40
N VAL A 324 -12.19 -6.62 3.52
CA VAL A 324 -12.77 -5.84 4.62
C VAL A 324 -11.76 -5.45 5.70
N THR A 325 -10.47 -5.75 5.53
CA THR A 325 -9.42 -5.52 6.54
C THR A 325 -9.41 -4.07 7.04
N VAL A 326 -9.44 -3.10 6.14
CA VAL A 326 -9.45 -1.67 6.50
C VAL A 326 -10.69 -1.29 7.32
N ARG A 327 -11.87 -1.82 6.96
CA ARG A 327 -13.12 -1.59 7.71
C ARG A 327 -13.06 -2.21 9.10
N GLY A 328 -12.61 -3.47 9.18
CA GLY A 328 -12.49 -4.17 10.45
C GLY A 328 -11.50 -3.46 11.39
N THR A 329 -10.38 -2.97 10.85
CA THR A 329 -9.39 -2.21 11.62
C THR A 329 -9.93 -0.85 12.05
N SER A 330 -10.57 -0.08 11.15
CA SER A 330 -11.10 1.25 11.50
C SER A 330 -12.17 1.17 12.60
N GLU A 331 -13.06 0.15 12.55
CA GLU A 331 -14.08 -0.11 13.56
C GLU A 331 -13.48 -0.60 14.88
N ARG A 332 -12.43 -1.42 14.82
CA ARG A 332 -11.71 -1.88 16.01
C ARG A 332 -11.04 -0.72 16.72
N CYS A 333 -10.24 0.09 16.01
CA CYS A 333 -9.61 1.29 16.56
C CYS A 333 -10.66 2.27 17.12
N PHE A 334 -11.79 2.44 16.43
CA PHE A 334 -12.91 3.25 16.95
C PHE A 334 -13.38 2.77 18.33
N LYS A 335 -13.56 1.46 18.49
CA LYS A 335 -13.98 0.85 19.75
C LYS A 335 -12.90 0.97 20.82
N GLU A 336 -11.66 0.56 20.51
CA GLU A 336 -10.53 0.53 21.44
C GLU A 336 -10.21 1.92 21.99
N PHE A 337 -10.03 2.92 21.13
CA PHE A 337 -9.73 4.29 21.56
C PHE A 337 -10.88 4.91 22.38
N ARG A 338 -12.13 4.59 22.05
CA ARG A 338 -13.29 5.07 22.80
C ARG A 338 -13.39 4.40 24.17
N ASP A 339 -13.17 3.08 24.22
CA ASP A 339 -13.17 2.30 25.47
C ASP A 339 -12.01 2.76 26.39
N ALA A 340 -10.91 3.26 25.80
CA ALA A 340 -9.81 3.92 26.50
C ALA A 340 -10.12 5.35 26.98
N GLY A 341 -11.28 5.94 26.64
CA GLY A 341 -11.72 7.24 27.14
C GLY A 341 -11.55 8.42 26.18
N ALA A 342 -11.16 8.19 24.92
CA ALA A 342 -11.09 9.23 23.90
C ALA A 342 -12.48 9.58 23.30
N ASP A 343 -12.66 10.82 22.82
CA ASP A 343 -13.78 11.19 21.93
C ASP A 343 -13.39 10.85 20.49
N VAL A 344 -13.88 9.70 20.02
CA VAL A 344 -13.49 9.15 18.72
C VAL A 344 -14.59 9.37 17.70
N ARG A 345 -14.21 9.79 16.49
CA ARG A 345 -15.13 9.93 15.35
C ARG A 345 -14.57 9.21 14.13
N LEU A 346 -15.32 8.22 13.66
CA LEU A 346 -15.08 7.53 12.39
C LEU A 346 -15.82 8.25 11.26
N ILE A 347 -15.08 8.65 10.24
CA ILE A 347 -15.54 9.35 9.03
C ILE A 347 -15.27 8.43 7.85
N ARG A 348 -16.29 8.14 7.05
CA ARG A 348 -16.16 7.28 5.86
C ARG A 348 -16.38 8.09 4.59
N VAL A 349 -15.47 7.92 3.63
CA VAL A 349 -15.54 8.50 2.29
C VAL A 349 -15.43 7.36 1.28
N ASN A 350 -16.57 6.99 0.72
CA ASN A 350 -16.64 5.93 -0.26
C ASN A 350 -17.85 6.16 -1.16
N PRO A 351 -17.72 6.05 -2.51
CA PRO A 351 -18.86 6.15 -3.39
C PRO A 351 -19.87 5.00 -3.22
N ASP A 352 -19.43 3.83 -2.76
CA ASP A 352 -20.23 2.60 -2.77
C ASP A 352 -20.77 2.19 -1.40
N LEU A 353 -19.94 2.15 -0.35
CA LEU A 353 -20.32 1.63 0.98
C LEU A 353 -19.56 2.30 2.15
N PRO A 354 -20.17 2.48 3.34
CA PRO A 354 -21.61 2.51 3.55
C PRO A 354 -22.21 3.65 2.72
N LEU A 355 -23.46 3.49 2.30
CA LEU A 355 -24.18 4.58 1.66
C LEU A 355 -24.21 5.77 2.63
N GLY A 356 -24.09 7.00 2.11
CA GLY A 356 -24.08 8.19 2.95
C GLY A 356 -25.33 8.27 3.84
N ASP A 357 -25.23 9.08 4.90
CA ASP A 357 -26.29 9.24 5.92
C ASP A 357 -27.63 9.79 5.37
N GLY A 358 -27.68 10.17 4.09
CA GLY A 358 -28.87 10.71 3.43
C GLY A 358 -29.83 9.62 2.92
N GLN A 359 -31.13 9.77 3.24
CA GLN A 359 -32.19 8.84 2.85
C GLN A 359 -32.30 8.62 1.32
N GLU A 360 -31.96 9.62 0.50
CA GLU A 360 -31.98 9.53 -0.97
C GLU A 360 -30.95 8.52 -1.53
N GLN A 361 -29.74 8.49 -0.95
CA GLN A 361 -28.66 7.60 -1.39
C GLN A 361 -28.95 6.15 -0.99
N GLN A 362 -29.62 5.96 0.16
CA GLN A 362 -30.11 4.66 0.61
C GLN A 362 -31.25 4.13 -0.29
N GLN A 363 -32.12 5.00 -0.81
CA GLN A 363 -33.25 4.61 -1.67
C GLN A 363 -32.85 4.27 -3.12
N LEU A 364 -31.90 5.02 -3.72
CA LEU A 364 -31.40 4.75 -5.07
C LEU A 364 -30.80 3.34 -5.21
N HIS A 365 -30.13 2.85 -4.16
CA HIS A 365 -29.52 1.52 -4.17
C HIS A 365 -30.55 0.40 -3.99
N ASN A 366 -31.57 0.58 -3.14
CA ASN A 366 -32.69 -0.39 -3.02
C ASN A 366 -33.45 -0.56 -4.33
N ASN A 367 -33.59 0.52 -5.11
CA ASN A 367 -34.23 0.45 -6.44
C ASN A 367 -33.35 -0.26 -7.49
N ASN A 368 -32.02 -0.15 -7.38
CA ASN A 368 -31.09 -0.85 -8.27
C ASN A 368 -30.90 -2.33 -7.91
N ASN A 369 -30.99 -2.70 -6.62
CA ASN A 369 -30.88 -4.09 -6.16
C ASN A 369 -32.15 -4.92 -6.37
N ASN A 370 -33.32 -4.30 -6.61
CA ASN A 370 -34.51 -5.04 -7.03
C ASN A 370 -34.36 -5.72 -8.41
N ASN A 371 -33.28 -5.46 -9.15
CA ASN A 371 -32.91 -6.20 -10.35
C ASN A 371 -31.89 -7.34 -10.13
N ASN A 372 -31.33 -7.49 -8.93
CA ASN A 372 -30.41 -8.57 -8.57
C ASN A 372 -30.74 -9.09 -7.16
N ASN A 373 -31.60 -10.11 -7.09
CA ASN A 373 -31.92 -10.84 -5.86
C ASN A 373 -30.66 -11.44 -5.22
N ILE A 374 -30.11 -10.77 -4.20
CA ILE A 374 -29.29 -11.41 -3.17
C ILE A 374 -29.79 -10.92 -1.80
N THR A 375 -30.43 -11.84 -1.10
CA THR A 375 -30.96 -11.70 0.25
C THR A 375 -29.81 -11.66 1.26
N THR A 376 -29.56 -10.53 1.90
CA THR A 376 -28.77 -10.46 3.14
C THR A 376 -29.71 -10.51 4.34
N THR A 377 -29.62 -11.60 5.10
CA THR A 377 -30.23 -11.73 6.43
C THR A 377 -29.35 -11.02 7.47
N THR A 378 -30.06 -10.36 8.39
CA THR A 378 -29.66 -9.41 9.45
C THR A 378 -28.56 -9.84 10.39
#